data_AF-M1BW05-F1
#
_entry.id   AF-M1BW05-F1
#
_cell.length_a   1.000
_cell.length_b   1.000
_cell.length_c   1.000
_cell.angle_alpha   90.00
_cell.angle_beta   90.00
_cell.angle_gamma   90.00
#
_symmetry.space_group_name_H-M   'P 1'
#
loop_
_entity.id
_entity.type
_entity.pdbx_description
1 polymer ?
#
loop_
_entity_poly.entity_id
_entity_poly.type
_entity_poly.pdbx_seq_one_letter_code
_entity_poly.pdbx_strand_id
1 'polypeptide(L)' 'MLEGGEEPLYIPQGLVRFASEDVGLADPSALGQAVACYQACHFIGMPECNVILAQCVAYLALAPKSIAVYRAIGAAQKW' A
#
# COMPACT_ATOMS: atom_id res chain seq x y z
N MET A 1 -7.13 3.47 13.56
CA MET A 1 -6.99 2.36 12.61
C MET A 1 -6.85 1.03 13.35
N LEU A 2 -5.72 0.70 13.99
CA LEU A 2 -5.57 -0.58 14.72
C LEU A 2 -6.37 -0.69 16.04
N GLU A 3 -6.53 0.40 16.78
CA GLU A 3 -7.37 0.44 18.00
C GLU A 3 -8.82 0.88 17.70
N GLY A 4 -9.11 1.24 16.45
CA GLY A 4 -10.36 1.92 16.06
C GLY A 4 -11.50 1.00 15.62
N GLY A 5 -11.34 -0.32 15.74
CA GLY A 5 -12.34 -1.29 15.27
C GLY A 5 -12.51 -1.35 13.74
N GLU A 6 -11.59 -0.76 12.97
CA GLU A 6 -11.56 -0.98 11.52
C GLU A 6 -11.24 -2.44 11.23
N GLU A 7 -11.86 -2.98 10.19
CA GLU A 7 -11.61 -4.35 9.77
C GLU A 7 -10.11 -4.51 9.48
N PRO A 8 -9.41 -5.50 10.08
CA PRO A 8 -7.94 -5.60 10.02
C PRO A 8 -7.32 -5.56 8.62
N LEU A 9 -8.11 -5.95 7.60
CA LEU A 9 -7.70 -6.01 6.20
C LEU A 9 -7.83 -4.66 5.47
N TYR A 10 -8.57 -3.68 6.02
CA TYR A 10 -8.78 -2.39 5.37
C TYR A 10 -7.48 -1.57 5.25
N ILE A 11 -6.62 -1.65 6.27
CA ILE A 11 -5.34 -0.93 6.31
C ILE A 11 -4.40 -1.40 5.18
N PRO A 12 -4.06 -2.70 5.06
CA PRO A 12 -3.14 -3.15 4.01
C PRO A 12 -3.74 -3.03 2.59
N GLN A 13 -5.06 -3.03 2.41
CA GLN A 13 -5.67 -2.69 1.11
C GLN A 13 -5.36 -1.26 0.69
N GLY A 14 -5.45 -0.30 1.63
CA GLY A 14 -5.06 1.09 1.39
C GLY A 14 -3.58 1.23 0.99
N LEU A 15 -2.70 0.41 1.57
CA LEU A 15 -1.27 0.44 1.24
C LEU A 15 -0.97 -0.06 -0.18
N VAL A 16 -1.73 -1.04 -0.68
CA VAL A 16 -1.61 -1.50 -2.08
C VAL A 16 -1.97 -0.38 -3.05
N ARG A 17 -3.03 0.38 -2.74
CA ARG A 17 -3.41 1.55 -3.53
C ARG A 17 -2.34 2.64 -3.46
N PHE A 18 -1.85 2.97 -2.26
CA PHE A 18 -0.80 3.96 -2.03
C PHE A 18 0.47 3.65 -2.83
N ALA A 19 0.89 2.38 -2.86
CA ALA A 19 2.06 1.94 -3.62
C ALA A 19 1.94 2.24 -5.13
N SER A 20 0.74 2.13 -5.70
CA SER A 20 0.53 2.42 -7.13
C SER A 20 0.30 3.90 -7.41
N GLU A 21 -0.35 4.61 -6.49
CA GLU A 21 -0.80 5.99 -6.67
C GLU A 21 0.31 7.01 -6.38
N ASP A 22 1.01 6.85 -5.25
CA ASP A 22 1.96 7.84 -4.73
C ASP A 22 3.43 7.45 -4.95
N VAL A 23 3.74 6.15 -5.10
CA VAL A 23 5.09 5.67 -5.43
C VAL A 23 5.19 5.36 -6.92
N GLY A 24 4.28 4.53 -7.44
CA GLY A 24 4.13 4.29 -8.87
C GLY A 24 5.41 3.84 -9.55
N LEU A 25 5.77 4.49 -10.65
CA LEU A 25 6.97 4.15 -11.44
C LEU A 25 8.29 4.60 -10.82
N ALA A 26 8.27 5.37 -9.73
CA ALA A 26 9.52 5.78 -9.07
C ALA A 26 10.20 4.62 -8.34
N ASP A 27 9.43 3.66 -7.83
CA ASP A 27 9.92 2.37 -7.35
C ASP A 27 8.89 1.28 -7.70
N PRO A 28 9.05 0.60 -8.86
CA PRO A 28 8.13 -0.43 -9.30
C PRO A 28 8.04 -1.64 -8.34
N SER A 29 9.01 -1.83 -7.46
CA SER A 29 8.99 -2.93 -6.49
C SER A 29 8.00 -2.69 -5.34
N ALA A 30 7.55 -1.44 -5.15
CA ALA A 30 6.68 -1.07 -4.05
C ALA A 30 5.31 -1.74 -4.08
N LEU A 31 4.74 -1.92 -5.27
CA LEU A 31 3.48 -2.65 -5.42
C LEU A 31 3.61 -4.11 -4.97
N GLY A 32 4.69 -4.79 -5.35
CA GLY A 32 4.96 -6.15 -4.94
C GLY A 32 5.11 -6.29 -3.43
N GLN A 33 5.84 -5.36 -2.80
CA GLN A 33 5.99 -5.29 -1.34
C GLN A 33 4.65 -5.07 -0.62
N ALA A 34 3.80 -4.17 -1.12
CA ALA A 34 2.49 -3.91 -0.54
C ALA A 34 1.53 -5.12 -0.68
N VAL A 35 1.54 -5.81 -1.82
CA VAL A 35 0.75 -7.04 -2.02
C VAL A 35 1.23 -8.16 -1.11
N ALA A 36 2.55 -8.33 -0.96
CA ALA A 36 3.11 -9.30 -0.02
C ALA A 36 2.73 -8.98 1.44
N CYS A 37 2.76 -7.69 1.82
CA CYS A 37 2.29 -7.23 3.12
C CYS A 37 0.82 -7.58 3.34
N TYR A 38 -0.06 -7.31 2.37
CA TYR A 38 -1.48 -7.65 2.45
C TYR A 38 -1.71 -9.16 2.63
N GLN A 39 -1.06 -9.99 1.82
CA GLN A 39 -1.16 -11.44 1.93
C GLN A 39 -0.68 -11.93 3.31
N ALA A 40 0.47 -11.44 3.77
CA ALA A 40 1.01 -11.82 5.06
C ALA A 40 0.10 -11.39 6.22
N CYS A 41 -0.52 -10.20 6.15
CA CYS A 41 -1.53 -9.76 7.13
C CYS A 41 -2.79 -10.62 7.10
N HIS A 42 -3.21 -11.08 5.93
CA HIS A 42 -4.35 -11.99 5.79
C HIS A 42 -4.07 -13.37 6.39
N PHE A 43 -2.85 -13.91 6.20
CA PHE A 43 -2.48 -15.21 6.74
C PHE A 43 -2.21 -15.20 8.24
N ILE A 44 -1.57 -14.15 8.75
CA ILE A 44 -1.16 -14.07 10.17
C ILE A 44 -2.30 -13.53 11.03
N GLY A 45 -3.04 -12.53 10.53
CA GLY A 45 -4.06 -11.83 11.30
C GLY A 45 -3.46 -10.83 12.31
N MET A 46 -4.35 -10.04 12.92
CA MET A 46 -4.00 -9.15 14.02
C MET A 46 -4.17 -9.89 15.37
N PRO A 47 -3.34 -9.56 16.38
CA PRO A 47 -2.37 -8.47 16.43
C PRO A 47 -0.98 -8.75 15.83
N GLU A 48 -0.67 -10.00 15.48
CA GLU A 48 0.70 -10.45 15.16
C GLU A 48 1.24 -9.88 13.85
N CYS A 49 0.38 -9.44 12.91
CA CYS A 49 0.83 -8.83 11.65
C CYS A 49 1.22 -7.34 11.77
N ASN A 50 1.20 -6.75 12.97
CA ASN A 50 1.53 -5.34 13.20
C ASN A 50 2.94 -4.94 12.70
N VAL A 51 3.95 -5.80 12.87
CA VAL A 51 5.33 -5.54 12.43
C VAL A 51 5.42 -5.48 10.90
N ILE A 52 4.68 -6.35 10.22
CA ILE A 52 4.65 -6.41 8.75
C ILE A 52 3.99 -5.16 8.16
N LEU A 53 2.90 -4.70 8.79
CA LEU A 53 2.28 -3.42 8.46
C LEU A 53 3.25 -2.26 8.66
N ALA A 54 3.91 -2.20 9.82
CA ALA A 54 4.85 -1.14 10.13
C ALA A 54 6.03 -1.10 9.13
N GLN A 55 6.57 -2.26 8.77
CA GLN A 55 7.63 -2.37 7.76
C GLN A 55 7.17 -1.84 6.40
N CYS A 56 5.99 -2.26 5.93
CA CYS A 56 5.46 -1.83 4.64
C CYS A 56 5.20 -0.32 4.62
N VAL A 57 4.61 0.23 5.67
CA VAL A 57 4.37 1.67 5.82
C VAL A 57 5.69 2.45 5.81
N ALA A 58 6.68 2.02 6.58
CA ALA A 58 7.99 2.69 6.63
C ALA A 58 8.68 2.68 5.27
N TYR A 59 8.66 1.54 4.58
CA TYR A 59 9.20 1.41 3.23
C TYR A 59 8.50 2.35 2.23
N LEU A 60 7.16 2.33 2.21
CA LEU A 60 6.37 3.20 1.33
C LEU A 60 6.56 4.69 1.66
N ALA A 61 6.74 5.04 2.94
CA ALA A 61 7.02 6.41 3.37
C ALA A 61 8.38 6.92 2.84
N LEU A 62 9.42 6.07 2.86
CA LEU A 62 10.77 6.40 2.43
C LEU A 62 11.01 6.26 0.91
N ALA A 63 10.16 5.51 0.20
CA ALA A 63 10.27 5.31 -1.24
C ALA A 63 10.18 6.64 -2.02
N PRO A 64 10.86 6.76 -3.18
CA PRO A 64 10.70 7.92 -4.05
C PRO A 64 9.25 8.02 -4.55
N LYS A 65 8.69 9.22 -4.63
CA LYS A 65 7.27 9.45 -4.93
C LYS A 65 7.05 9.86 -6.38
N SER A 66 6.04 9.29 -7.04
CA SER A 66 5.61 9.67 -8.38
C SER A 66 4.14 9.38 -8.62
N ILE A 67 3.39 10.45 -8.88
CA ILE A 67 1.96 10.41 -9.24
C ILE A 67 1.73 10.37 -10.76
N ALA A 68 2.76 10.05 -11.56
CA ALA A 68 2.67 10.05 -13.02
C ALA A 68 1.63 9.06 -13.53
N VAL A 69 1.58 7.85 -12.96
CA VAL A 69 0.61 6.81 -13.32
C VAL A 69 -0.81 7.25 -12.97
N TYR A 70 -1.00 7.82 -11.78
CA TYR A 70 -2.29 8.32 -11.33
C TYR A 70 -2.82 9.46 -12.22
N ARG A 71 -1.94 10.38 -12.64
CA ARG A 71 -2.31 11.44 -13.60
C ARG A 71 -2.62 10.88 -14.99
N ALA A 72 -1.87 9.87 -15.44
CA ALA A 72 -2.06 9.27 -16.76
C ALA A 72 -3.44 8.60 -16.87
N ILE A 73 -3.87 7.84 -15.85
CA ILE A 73 -5.21 7.24 -15.86
C ILE A 73 -6.32 8.30 -15.80
N GLY A 74 -6.13 9.35 -15.01
CA GLY A 74 -7.09 10.48 -14.94
C GLY A 74 -7.19 11.27 -16.24
N ALA A 75 -6.15 11.28 -17.07
CA ALA A 75 -6.20 11.86 -18.41
C ALA A 75 -6.88 10.92 -19.42
N ALA A 76 -6.58 9.61 -19.35
CA ALA A 76 -7.18 8.61 -20.24
C ALA A 76 -8.70 8.45 -20.03
N GLN A 77 -9.19 8.57 -18.78
CA GLN A 77 -10.62 8.47 -18.45
C GLN A 77 -11.44 9.72 -18.80
N LYS A 78 -10.80 10.82 -19.20
CA LYS A 78 -11.47 12.06 -19.63
C LYS A 78 -11.76 12.11 -21.15
N TRP A 79 -11.44 11.03 -21.87
CA TRP A 79 -11.79 10.81 -23.27
C TRP A 79 -13.05 9.96 -23.37
#